data_AF-V6M4G4-F1
#
_entry.id   AF-V6M4G4-F1
#
_cell.length_a   1.000
_cell.length_b   1.000
_cell.length_c   1.000
_cell.angle_alpha   90.00
_cell.angle_beta   90.00
_cell.angle_gamma   90.00
#
_symmetry.space_group_name_H-M   'P 1'
#
loop_
_entity.id
_entity.type
_entity.pdbx_description
1 polymer ?
#
loop_
_entity_poly.entity_id
_entity_poly.type
_entity_poly.pdbx_seq_one_letter_code
_entity_poly.pdbx_strand_id
1 'polypeptide(L)'
;MRSDDRRLHPFWVIVQKEVADHLNSWRFYILLLLLVLTCFGSLYTAMMSIRDAAPSEDALASHLFLKLFTVSDGTLPAFMTFIAFLGPLLGIGMGFDAINSERTKGTLNRLLAQPIHRDYVLHAKFVAALLVISVMFFALGFLVMGLGLVMLGIPPAAEEFWRMVIFLLLSICYVAFWLNLAILFSVRFRQAATSALASIAVWIFFSVFFTMIVRLITTATLPSQAADMNGWLSHQQFVQVLMRFSPSQLFSEATTIMLTPSIRSLGPLTMEQIYGAIPSPLPLGQSVLLIWPHIIGLLAATTVCFGLSYLLFMRQEIRSR
;
A
#
# COMPACT_ATOMS: atom_id res chain seq x y z
N MET A 1 31.01 24.60 -23.69
CA MET A 1 29.53 24.71 -23.72
C MET A 1 29.04 24.76 -22.28
N ARG A 2 28.74 25.97 -21.76
CA ARG A 2 28.06 26.14 -20.48
C ARG A 2 26.64 25.62 -20.67
N SER A 3 26.30 24.53 -20.01
CA SER A 3 24.92 24.05 -19.94
C SER A 3 24.03 25.18 -19.44
N ASP A 4 22.97 25.48 -20.17
CA ASP A 4 21.92 26.42 -19.77
C ASP A 4 21.53 26.16 -18.32
N ASP A 5 21.72 27.17 -17.49
CA ASP A 5 21.36 27.21 -16.09
C ASP A 5 19.82 27.31 -16.02
N ARG A 6 19.13 26.20 -16.33
CA ARG A 6 17.68 26.07 -16.09
C ARG A 6 17.51 26.19 -14.58
N ARG A 7 17.22 27.41 -14.10
CA ARG A 7 16.87 27.67 -12.72
C ARG A 7 15.67 26.79 -12.36
N LEU A 8 15.94 25.67 -11.70
CA LEU A 8 14.90 24.75 -11.26
C LEU A 8 13.95 25.50 -10.33
N HIS A 9 12.65 25.28 -10.50
CA HIS A 9 11.64 25.87 -9.62
C HIS A 9 11.96 25.49 -8.15
N PRO A 10 11.88 26.43 -7.18
CA PRO A 10 12.32 26.19 -5.80
C PRO A 10 11.75 24.92 -5.16
N PHE A 11 10.50 24.58 -5.49
CA PHE A 11 9.87 23.33 -5.06
C PHE A 11 10.67 22.07 -5.43
N TRP A 12 11.11 21.96 -6.69
CA TRP A 12 11.85 20.78 -7.16
C TRP A 12 13.24 20.68 -6.56
N VAL A 13 13.86 21.81 -6.20
CA VAL A 13 15.13 21.84 -5.47
C VAL A 13 14.95 21.23 -4.08
N ILE A 14 13.86 21.58 -3.37
CA ILE A 14 13.54 20.99 -2.06
C ILE A 14 13.26 19.50 -2.22
N VAL A 15 12.46 19.10 -3.22
CA VAL A 15 12.17 17.67 -3.48
C VAL A 15 13.46 16.88 -3.72
N GLN A 16 14.38 17.36 -4.58
CA GLN A 16 15.64 16.68 -4.85
C GLN A 16 16.50 16.53 -3.59
N LYS A 17 16.56 17.57 -2.75
CA LYS A 17 17.25 17.53 -1.47
C LYS A 17 16.63 16.50 -0.52
N GLU A 18 15.32 16.48 -0.37
CA GLU A 18 14.63 15.49 0.49
C GLU A 18 14.76 14.05 -0.05
N VAL A 19 14.75 13.85 -1.37
CA VAL A 19 15.03 12.54 -1.99
C VAL A 19 16.44 12.07 -1.63
N ALA A 20 17.45 12.94 -1.76
CA ALA A 20 18.82 12.62 -1.39
C ALA A 20 18.96 12.30 0.10
N ASP A 21 18.26 13.04 0.97
CA ASP A 21 18.24 12.78 2.42
C ASP A 21 17.62 11.41 2.73
N HIS A 22 16.57 11.00 2.02
CA HIS A 22 15.98 9.66 2.17
C HIS A 22 16.94 8.55 1.73
N LEU A 23 17.54 8.67 0.55
CA LEU A 23 18.43 7.64 -0.01
C LEU A 23 19.72 7.45 0.81
N ASN A 24 20.22 8.50 1.44
CA ASN A 24 21.42 8.43 2.29
C ASN A 24 21.14 8.02 3.73
N SER A 25 19.88 7.78 4.10
CA SER A 25 19.52 7.47 5.48
C SER A 25 19.64 5.98 5.80
N TRP A 26 20.20 5.62 6.96
CA TRP A 26 20.32 4.22 7.39
C TRP A 26 18.97 3.50 7.46
N ARG A 27 17.91 4.23 7.85
CA ARG A 27 16.53 3.73 7.86
C ARG A 27 16.09 3.22 6.48
N PHE A 28 16.49 3.89 5.39
CA PHE A 28 16.14 3.49 4.05
C PHE A 28 16.83 2.17 3.69
N TYR A 29 18.12 2.05 3.98
CA TYR A 29 18.86 0.81 3.75
C TYR A 29 18.31 -0.37 4.55
N ILE A 30 17.94 -0.18 5.83
CA ILE A 30 17.32 -1.24 6.64
C ILE A 30 16.00 -1.70 6.00
N LEU A 31 15.13 -0.76 5.64
CA LEU A 31 13.82 -1.08 5.06
C LEU A 31 13.95 -1.71 3.66
N LEU A 32 14.88 -1.22 2.85
CA LEU A 32 15.19 -1.78 1.54
C LEU A 32 15.71 -3.22 1.67
N LEU A 33 16.67 -3.45 2.58
CA LEU A 33 17.20 -4.78 2.85
C LEU A 33 16.10 -5.73 3.30
N LEU A 34 15.23 -5.30 4.22
CA LEU A 34 14.09 -6.09 4.69
C LEU A 34 13.16 -6.48 3.53
N LEU A 35 12.80 -5.52 2.68
CA LEU A 35 11.96 -5.78 1.52
C LEU A 35 12.62 -6.74 0.53
N VAL A 36 13.89 -6.54 0.19
CA VAL A 36 14.64 -7.42 -0.71
C VAL A 36 14.73 -8.83 -0.14
N LEU A 37 14.98 -9.00 1.16
CA LEU A 37 15.00 -10.30 1.81
C LEU A 37 13.64 -11.00 1.76
N THR A 38 12.55 -10.28 2.06
CA THR A 38 11.20 -10.87 1.96
C THR A 38 10.79 -11.20 0.53
N CYS A 39 11.26 -10.40 -0.43
CA CYS A 39 11.08 -10.64 -1.86
C CYS A 39 11.75 -11.94 -2.31
N PHE A 40 13.04 -12.13 -1.96
CA PHE A 40 13.72 -13.39 -2.25
C PHE A 40 13.10 -14.58 -1.53
N GLY A 41 12.72 -14.42 -0.26
CA GLY A 41 12.07 -15.47 0.52
C GLY A 41 10.72 -15.91 -0.07
N SER A 42 9.86 -14.97 -0.43
CA SER A 42 8.56 -15.27 -1.04
C SER A 42 8.67 -15.82 -2.46
N LEU A 43 9.63 -15.34 -3.26
CA LEU A 43 9.90 -15.90 -4.59
C LEU A 43 10.36 -17.36 -4.49
N TYR A 44 11.24 -17.66 -3.53
CA TYR A 44 11.73 -19.02 -3.29
C TYR A 44 10.61 -19.98 -2.89
N THR A 45 9.71 -19.59 -1.98
CA THR A 45 8.59 -20.45 -1.57
C THR A 45 7.53 -20.59 -2.66
N ALA A 46 7.23 -19.53 -3.40
CA ALA A 46 6.33 -19.61 -4.55
C ALA A 46 6.86 -20.58 -5.61
N MET A 47 8.17 -20.53 -5.89
CA MET A 47 8.84 -21.46 -6.81
C MET A 47 8.73 -22.92 -6.38
N MET A 48 9.02 -23.21 -5.10
CA MET A 48 8.93 -24.56 -4.55
C MET A 48 7.51 -25.09 -4.67
N SER A 49 6.52 -24.28 -4.31
CA SER A 49 5.10 -24.64 -4.42
C SER A 49 4.65 -24.88 -5.86
N ILE A 50 5.13 -24.07 -6.83
CA ILE A 50 4.83 -24.28 -8.25
C ILE A 50 5.47 -25.57 -8.77
N ARG A 51 6.67 -25.92 -8.30
CA ARG A 51 7.38 -27.14 -8.72
C ARG A 51 6.75 -28.42 -8.14
N ASP A 52 6.28 -28.36 -6.90
CA ASP A 52 5.65 -29.49 -6.21
C ASP A 52 4.21 -29.72 -6.66
N ALA A 53 3.53 -28.67 -7.14
CA ALA A 53 2.27 -28.81 -7.87
C ALA A 53 2.54 -29.48 -9.23
N ALA A 54 2.27 -30.78 -9.34
CA ALA A 54 2.41 -31.54 -10.58
C ALA A 54 1.79 -30.78 -11.77
N PRO A 55 2.43 -30.79 -12.95
CA PRO A 55 1.95 -30.05 -14.12
C PRO A 55 0.65 -30.68 -14.63
N SER A 56 -0.49 -30.31 -14.03
CA SER A 56 -1.79 -30.50 -14.66
C SER A 56 -1.94 -29.49 -15.78
N GLU A 57 -2.53 -29.90 -16.90
CA GLU A 57 -2.75 -29.05 -18.09
C GLU A 57 -3.51 -27.75 -17.76
N ASP A 58 -4.29 -27.74 -16.67
CA ASP A 58 -4.98 -26.56 -16.11
C ASP A 58 -4.05 -25.49 -15.52
N ALA A 59 -2.84 -25.86 -15.09
CA ALA A 59 -1.88 -24.91 -14.50
C ALA A 59 -1.28 -23.97 -15.56
N LEU A 60 -1.08 -24.44 -16.79
CA LEU A 60 -0.63 -23.63 -17.94
C LEU A 60 -1.72 -22.68 -18.46
N ALA A 61 -3.00 -23.06 -18.33
CA ALA A 61 -4.13 -22.17 -18.60
C ALA A 61 -4.35 -21.10 -17.51
N SER A 62 -3.75 -21.28 -16.33
CA SER A 62 -4.00 -20.48 -15.13
C SER A 62 -2.83 -19.58 -14.77
N HIS A 63 -2.69 -18.44 -15.47
CA HIS A 63 -1.87 -17.27 -15.11
C HIS A 63 -0.67 -17.57 -14.16
N LEU A 64 0.23 -18.44 -14.62
CA LEU A 64 1.35 -18.98 -13.83
C LEU A 64 2.24 -17.87 -13.26
N PHE A 65 2.35 -16.76 -13.98
CA PHE A 65 3.18 -15.63 -13.56
C PHE A 65 2.60 -14.94 -12.34
N LEU A 66 1.27 -14.81 -12.26
CA LEU A 66 0.60 -14.21 -11.09
C LEU A 66 0.73 -15.07 -9.84
N LYS A 67 0.88 -16.39 -9.99
CA LYS A 67 1.11 -17.31 -8.88
C LYS A 67 2.41 -17.03 -8.12
N LEU A 68 3.42 -16.45 -8.78
CA LEU A 68 4.65 -16.00 -8.11
C LEU A 68 4.39 -14.96 -7.00
N PHE A 69 3.29 -14.21 -7.12
CA PHE A 69 2.94 -13.13 -6.20
C PHE A 69 1.94 -13.58 -5.12
N THR A 70 1.22 -14.68 -5.34
CA THR A 70 0.06 -15.10 -4.55
C THR A 70 0.22 -16.45 -3.84
N VAL A 71 1.04 -17.36 -4.37
CA VAL A 71 1.21 -18.71 -3.81
C VAL A 71 2.22 -18.71 -2.66
N SER A 72 1.95 -19.56 -1.68
CA SER A 72 2.81 -19.80 -0.52
C SER A 72 2.62 -21.25 -0.06
N ASP A 73 3.72 -21.90 0.31
CA ASP A 73 3.75 -23.24 0.88
C ASP A 73 3.48 -23.27 2.41
N GLY A 74 2.93 -22.18 2.96
CA GLY A 74 2.61 -22.04 4.38
C GLY A 74 3.79 -21.75 5.31
N THR A 75 5.03 -21.95 4.86
CA THR A 75 6.25 -21.62 5.61
C THR A 75 6.51 -20.12 5.71
N LEU A 76 6.37 -19.40 4.59
CA LEU A 76 6.47 -17.94 4.49
C LEU A 76 5.27 -17.38 3.73
N PRO A 77 4.70 -16.24 4.15
CA PRO A 77 3.62 -15.58 3.42
C PRO A 77 3.95 -15.29 1.95
N ALA A 78 2.90 -15.18 1.12
CA ALA A 78 3.06 -14.75 -0.26
C ALA A 78 3.56 -13.30 -0.35
N PHE A 79 4.17 -12.94 -1.48
CA PHE A 79 4.72 -11.59 -1.70
C PHE A 79 3.69 -10.48 -1.51
N MET A 80 2.46 -10.67 -1.99
CA MET A 80 1.37 -9.70 -1.79
C MET A 80 1.09 -9.45 -0.29
N THR A 81 1.17 -10.49 0.53
CA THR A 81 0.94 -10.43 1.99
C THR A 81 2.10 -9.72 2.69
N PHE A 82 3.33 -9.96 2.24
CA PHE A 82 4.49 -9.22 2.74
C PHE A 82 4.36 -7.72 2.46
N ILE A 83 3.92 -7.32 1.26
CA ILE A 83 3.70 -5.91 0.95
C ILE A 83 2.56 -5.33 1.81
N ALA A 84 1.47 -6.08 2.01
CA ALA A 84 0.38 -5.64 2.87
C ALA A 84 0.86 -5.37 4.32
N PHE A 85 1.83 -6.15 4.81
CA PHE A 85 2.37 -6.00 6.16
C PHE A 85 3.52 -4.98 6.27
N LEU A 86 4.47 -4.99 5.32
CA LEU A 86 5.67 -4.13 5.35
C LEU A 86 5.43 -2.75 4.75
N GLY A 87 4.49 -2.61 3.82
CA GLY A 87 4.14 -1.33 3.20
C GLY A 87 3.82 -0.22 4.23
N PRO A 88 3.00 -0.48 5.26
CA PRO A 88 2.72 0.49 6.32
C PRO A 88 3.96 0.88 7.10
N LEU A 89 4.80 -0.10 7.49
CA LEU A 89 6.05 0.16 8.21
C LEU A 89 7.00 1.03 7.40
N LEU A 90 7.04 0.82 6.09
CA LEU A 90 7.82 1.63 5.18
C LEU A 90 7.29 3.07 5.08
N GLY A 91 5.98 3.23 4.83
CA GLY A 91 5.35 4.56 4.77
C GLY A 91 5.53 5.33 6.08
N ILE A 92 5.32 4.66 7.21
CA ILE A 92 5.53 5.24 8.54
C ILE A 92 7.00 5.61 8.74
N GLY A 93 7.93 4.70 8.46
CA GLY A 93 9.37 4.89 8.63
C GLY A 93 9.94 6.05 7.82
N MET A 94 9.33 6.36 6.68
CA MET A 94 9.72 7.51 5.86
C MET A 94 9.03 8.82 6.28
N GLY A 95 7.85 8.77 6.91
CA GLY A 95 7.04 9.94 7.23
C GLY A 95 7.10 10.44 8.68
N PHE A 96 7.43 9.57 9.65
CA PHE A 96 7.20 9.87 11.08
C PHE A 96 7.99 11.08 11.59
N ASP A 97 9.16 11.36 11.02
CA ASP A 97 10.05 12.43 11.41
C ASP A 97 10.12 13.60 10.41
N ALA A 98 9.18 13.67 9.47
CA ALA A 98 9.18 14.66 8.39
C ALA A 98 9.29 16.13 8.86
N ILE A 99 8.45 16.54 9.82
CA ILE A 99 8.38 17.94 10.29
C ILE A 99 8.94 18.11 11.70
N ASN A 100 8.72 17.15 12.59
CA ASN A 100 9.21 17.24 13.95
C ASN A 100 10.75 17.25 14.05
N SER A 101 11.47 16.58 13.14
CA SER A 101 12.94 16.55 13.15
C SER A 101 13.52 17.91 12.80
N GLU A 102 12.96 18.59 11.79
CA GLU A 102 13.33 19.95 11.40
C GLU A 102 13.02 20.97 12.50
N ARG A 103 11.91 20.75 13.22
CA ARG A 103 11.56 21.57 14.38
C ARG A 103 12.55 21.38 15.52
N THR A 104 12.90 20.15 15.86
CA THR A 104 13.84 19.85 16.96
C THR A 104 15.26 20.31 16.64
N LYS A 105 15.68 20.25 15.37
CA LYS A 105 16.99 20.74 14.90
C LYS A 105 17.05 22.27 14.73
N GLY A 106 15.91 22.98 14.84
CA GLY A 106 15.83 24.43 14.62
C GLY A 106 15.97 24.87 13.16
N THR A 107 16.07 23.93 12.23
CA THR A 107 16.24 24.16 10.78
C THR A 107 14.95 24.61 10.10
N LEU A 108 13.78 24.30 10.69
CA LEU A 108 12.47 24.72 10.16
C LEU A 108 12.35 26.25 10.04
N ASN A 109 12.84 27.00 11.02
CA ASN A 109 12.77 28.48 11.00
C ASN A 109 13.62 29.05 9.87
N ARG A 110 14.82 28.47 9.66
CA ARG A 110 15.73 28.89 8.60
C ARG A 110 15.15 28.61 7.21
N LEU A 111 14.48 27.47 7.04
CA LEU A 111 13.86 27.11 5.78
C LEU A 111 12.69 28.03 5.44
N LEU A 112 11.87 28.38 6.43
CA LEU A 112 10.72 29.28 6.24
C LEU A 112 11.06 30.77 6.18
N ALA A 113 12.29 31.16 6.53
CA ALA A 113 12.80 32.51 6.34
C ALA A 113 13.20 32.80 4.89
N GLN A 114 13.36 31.75 4.06
CA GLN A 114 13.57 31.91 2.63
C GLN A 114 12.27 32.33 1.94
N PRO A 115 12.34 33.00 0.77
CA PRO A 115 11.15 33.39 0.00
C PRO A 115 10.51 32.19 -0.70
N ILE A 116 10.03 31.22 0.08
CA ILE A 116 9.31 30.04 -0.38
C ILE A 116 7.97 29.94 0.35
N HIS A 117 6.95 29.44 -0.34
CA HIS A 117 5.66 29.22 0.28
C HIS A 117 5.73 28.12 1.34
N ARG A 118 5.00 28.28 2.44
CA ARG A 118 5.10 27.37 3.61
C ARG A 118 4.57 25.96 3.29
N ASP A 119 3.56 25.88 2.44
CA ASP A 119 2.98 24.64 1.93
C ASP A 119 3.99 23.80 1.12
N TYR A 120 4.93 24.44 0.43
CA TYR A 120 5.97 23.73 -0.34
C TYR A 120 6.80 22.79 0.52
N VAL A 121 6.99 23.11 1.81
CA VAL A 121 7.73 22.24 2.73
C VAL A 121 7.01 20.91 2.94
N LEU A 122 5.70 20.96 3.17
CA LEU A 122 4.88 19.78 3.40
C LEU A 122 4.73 18.96 2.10
N HIS A 123 4.41 19.63 0.99
CA HIS A 123 4.28 18.99 -0.30
C HIS A 123 5.58 18.36 -0.77
N ALA A 124 6.72 19.04 -0.60
CA ALA A 124 8.00 18.51 -1.03
C ALA A 124 8.39 17.26 -0.24
N LYS A 125 8.13 17.23 1.08
CA LYS A 125 8.38 16.04 1.91
C LYS A 125 7.51 14.86 1.51
N PHE A 126 6.23 15.10 1.25
CA PHE A 126 5.34 14.05 0.75
C PHE A 126 5.78 13.53 -0.63
N VAL A 127 6.03 14.42 -1.59
CA VAL A 127 6.41 14.05 -2.97
C VAL A 127 7.77 13.36 -3.01
N ALA A 128 8.76 13.83 -2.25
CA ALA A 128 10.08 13.21 -2.19
C ALA A 128 10.02 11.78 -1.64
N ALA A 129 9.35 11.59 -0.50
CA ALA A 129 9.15 10.26 0.06
C ALA A 129 8.36 9.37 -0.90
N LEU A 130 7.25 9.85 -1.47
CA LEU A 130 6.45 9.10 -2.43
C LEU A 130 7.24 8.68 -3.68
N LEU A 131 8.12 9.55 -4.19
CA LEU A 131 8.98 9.24 -5.33
C LEU A 131 9.95 8.11 -5.00
N VAL A 132 10.64 8.18 -3.86
CA VAL A 132 11.56 7.13 -3.41
C VAL A 132 10.82 5.80 -3.24
N ILE A 133 9.64 5.84 -2.61
CA ILE A 133 8.77 4.66 -2.43
C ILE A 133 8.36 4.07 -3.79
N SER A 134 7.97 4.93 -4.74
CA SER A 134 7.56 4.52 -6.08
C SER A 134 8.70 3.83 -6.82
N VAL A 135 9.88 4.46 -6.87
CA VAL A 135 11.08 3.89 -7.51
C VAL A 135 11.43 2.54 -6.88
N MET A 136 11.37 2.44 -5.56
CA MET A 136 11.69 1.21 -4.85
C MET A 136 10.67 0.08 -5.14
N PHE A 137 9.36 0.35 -5.14
CA PHE A 137 8.36 -0.67 -5.50
C PHE A 137 8.47 -1.09 -6.95
N PHE A 138 8.68 -0.16 -7.89
CA PHE A 138 8.89 -0.51 -9.30
C PHE A 138 10.17 -1.33 -9.48
N ALA A 139 11.28 -0.95 -8.83
CA ALA A 139 12.52 -1.71 -8.87
C ALA A 139 12.34 -3.12 -8.31
N LEU A 140 11.66 -3.28 -7.17
CA LEU A 140 11.39 -4.58 -6.56
C LEU A 140 10.44 -5.43 -7.42
N GLY A 141 9.38 -4.82 -7.95
CA GLY A 141 8.43 -5.49 -8.83
C GLY A 141 9.08 -5.98 -10.13
N PHE A 142 9.89 -5.14 -10.78
CA PHE A 142 10.64 -5.54 -11.97
C PHE A 142 11.73 -6.56 -11.66
N LEU A 143 12.33 -6.54 -10.46
CA LEU A 143 13.23 -7.58 -10.00
C LEU A 143 12.51 -8.92 -9.89
N VAL A 144 11.34 -8.97 -9.24
CA VAL A 144 10.52 -10.20 -9.16
C VAL A 144 10.12 -10.68 -10.55
N MET A 145 9.66 -9.77 -11.41
CA MET A 145 9.29 -10.12 -12.78
C MET A 145 10.48 -10.66 -13.58
N GLY A 146 11.64 -10.02 -13.49
CA GLY A 146 12.86 -10.43 -14.19
C GLY A 146 13.34 -11.79 -13.72
N LEU A 147 13.36 -12.04 -12.41
CA LEU A 147 13.71 -13.35 -11.86
C LEU A 147 12.67 -14.41 -12.23
N GLY A 148 11.38 -14.08 -12.16
CA GLY A 148 10.29 -14.97 -12.57
C GLY A 148 10.40 -15.41 -14.03
N LEU A 149 10.78 -14.49 -14.93
CA LEU A 149 11.02 -14.79 -16.34
C LEU A 149 12.21 -15.74 -16.53
N VAL A 150 13.33 -15.49 -15.84
CA VAL A 150 14.52 -16.35 -15.91
C VAL A 150 14.24 -17.74 -15.36
N MET A 151 13.43 -17.84 -14.30
CA MET A 151 13.14 -19.09 -13.62
C MET A 151 12.06 -19.93 -14.31
N LEU A 152 10.97 -19.32 -14.75
CA LEU A 152 9.86 -20.03 -15.43
C LEU A 152 10.14 -20.26 -16.92
N GLY A 153 10.99 -19.45 -17.55
CA GLY A 153 11.30 -19.54 -18.98
C GLY A 153 10.16 -19.12 -19.91
N ILE A 154 9.04 -18.63 -19.36
CA ILE A 154 7.85 -18.21 -20.10
C ILE A 154 7.64 -16.71 -19.84
N PRO A 155 7.56 -15.85 -20.89
CA PRO A 155 7.28 -14.44 -20.69
C PRO A 155 5.85 -14.22 -20.16
N PRO A 156 5.62 -13.24 -19.28
CA PRO A 156 4.27 -12.92 -18.80
C PRO A 156 3.39 -12.48 -19.97
N ALA A 157 2.12 -12.90 -19.96
CA ALA A 157 1.15 -12.38 -20.92
C ALA A 157 0.96 -10.87 -20.70
N ALA A 158 0.58 -10.14 -21.76
CA ALA A 158 0.36 -8.69 -21.68
C ALA A 158 -0.64 -8.29 -20.57
N GLU A 159 -1.66 -9.14 -20.35
CA GLU A 159 -2.63 -8.95 -19.28
C GLU A 159 -2.01 -9.13 -17.88
N GLU A 160 -1.20 -10.17 -17.68
CA GLU A 160 -0.49 -10.40 -16.41
C GLU A 160 0.48 -9.26 -16.11
N PHE A 161 1.20 -8.78 -17.13
CA PHE A 161 2.08 -7.63 -17.00
C PHE A 161 1.34 -6.39 -16.48
N TRP A 162 0.20 -6.07 -17.09
CA TRP A 162 -0.54 -4.89 -16.68
C TRP A 162 -1.21 -5.06 -15.31
N ARG A 163 -1.63 -6.27 -14.93
CA ARG A 163 -2.07 -6.59 -13.55
C ARG A 163 -0.97 -6.33 -12.53
N MET A 164 0.27 -6.71 -12.83
CA MET A 164 1.42 -6.46 -11.96
C MET A 164 1.73 -4.97 -11.86
N VAL A 165 1.68 -4.22 -12.96
CA VAL A 165 1.86 -2.75 -12.93
C VAL A 165 0.79 -2.09 -12.06
N ILE A 166 -0.48 -2.47 -12.22
CA ILE A 166 -1.58 -1.95 -11.38
C ILE A 166 -1.40 -2.35 -9.91
N PHE A 167 -0.94 -3.57 -9.63
CA PHE A 167 -0.59 -4.01 -8.28
C PHE A 167 0.51 -3.15 -7.64
N LEU A 168 1.54 -2.77 -8.40
CA LEU A 168 2.58 -1.87 -7.92
C LEU A 168 2.01 -0.46 -7.64
N LEU A 169 1.15 0.05 -8.52
CA LEU A 169 0.46 1.33 -8.30
C LEU A 169 -0.44 1.30 -7.05
N LEU A 170 -1.19 0.21 -6.85
CA LEU A 170 -1.99 0.00 -5.63
C LEU A 170 -1.12 -0.02 -4.38
N SER A 171 0.05 -0.67 -4.46
CA SER A 171 1.01 -0.73 -3.36
C SER A 171 1.53 0.67 -3.02
N ILE A 172 1.84 1.49 -4.03
CA ILE A 172 2.25 2.89 -3.84
C ILE A 172 1.11 3.71 -3.20
N CYS A 173 -0.13 3.59 -3.68
CA CYS A 173 -1.27 4.28 -3.10
C CYS A 173 -1.52 3.89 -1.63
N TYR A 174 -1.40 2.60 -1.32
CA TYR A 174 -1.55 2.09 0.03
C TYR A 174 -0.47 2.64 0.98
N VAL A 175 0.79 2.62 0.54
CA VAL A 175 1.89 3.17 1.34
C VAL A 175 1.80 4.70 1.44
N ALA A 176 1.31 5.39 0.42
CA ALA A 176 1.09 6.84 0.45
C ALA A 176 0.11 7.26 1.55
N PHE A 177 -0.92 6.45 1.82
CA PHE A 177 -1.82 6.66 2.96
C PHE A 177 -1.06 6.65 4.29
N TRP A 178 -0.26 5.60 4.54
CA TRP A 178 0.52 5.47 5.78
C TRP A 178 1.59 6.54 5.92
N LEU A 179 2.23 6.92 4.82
CA LEU A 179 3.15 8.04 4.75
C LEU A 179 2.47 9.34 5.19
N ASN A 180 1.28 9.64 4.66
CA ASN A 180 0.53 10.84 5.03
C ASN A 180 0.04 10.83 6.47
N LEU A 181 -0.40 9.68 6.97
CA LEU A 181 -0.74 9.53 8.38
C LEU A 181 0.47 9.81 9.29
N ALA A 182 1.65 9.30 8.92
CA ALA A 182 2.88 9.53 9.67
C ALA A 182 3.35 10.99 9.60
N ILE A 183 3.21 11.66 8.45
CA ILE A 183 3.47 13.10 8.30
C ILE A 183 2.49 13.91 9.15
N LEU A 184 1.20 13.54 9.18
CA LEU A 184 0.18 14.17 10.03
C LEU A 184 0.59 14.12 11.51
N PHE A 185 1.03 12.95 12.00
CA PHE A 185 1.54 12.82 13.36
C PHE A 185 2.86 13.58 13.56
N SER A 186 3.71 13.67 12.54
CA SER A 186 4.94 14.47 12.59
C SER A 186 4.65 15.96 12.73
N VAL A 187 3.56 16.46 12.13
CA VAL A 187 3.09 17.84 12.32
C VAL A 187 2.47 18.02 13.71
N ARG A 188 1.70 17.03 14.19
CA ARG A 188 0.95 17.12 15.46
C ARG A 188 1.83 17.02 16.71
N PHE A 189 2.88 16.20 16.67
CA PHE A 189 3.75 15.90 17.81
C PHE A 189 5.13 16.51 17.63
N ARG A 190 5.70 17.06 18.71
CA ARG A 190 7.02 17.72 18.67
C ARG A 190 8.20 16.74 18.70
N GLN A 191 8.01 15.54 19.25
CA GLN A 191 9.07 14.54 19.37
C GLN A 191 8.90 13.47 18.28
N ALA A 192 9.99 13.08 17.63
CA ALA A 192 9.96 12.04 16.59
C ALA A 192 9.49 10.68 17.14
N ALA A 193 9.91 10.32 18.36
CA ALA A 193 9.51 9.09 19.00
C ALA A 193 7.99 8.98 19.22
N THR A 194 7.34 10.05 19.69
CA THR A 194 5.88 10.04 19.91
C THR A 194 5.09 10.00 18.61
N SER A 195 5.59 10.66 17.56
CA SER A 195 5.03 10.55 16.20
C SER A 195 5.12 9.13 15.64
N ALA A 196 6.27 8.48 15.79
CA ALA A 196 6.47 7.09 15.37
C ALA A 196 5.54 6.14 16.13
N LEU A 197 5.51 6.24 17.46
CA LEU A 197 4.66 5.40 18.31
C LEU A 197 3.16 5.59 18.01
N ALA A 198 2.71 6.82 17.78
CA ALA A 198 1.32 7.09 17.39
C ALA A 198 0.97 6.46 16.03
N SER A 199 1.87 6.60 15.04
CA SER A 199 1.70 5.99 13.71
C SER A 199 1.63 4.47 13.79
N ILE A 200 2.55 3.86 14.53
CA ILE A 200 2.59 2.41 14.76
C ILE A 200 1.35 1.93 15.53
N ALA A 201 0.89 2.68 16.54
CA ALA A 201 -0.31 2.32 17.30
C ALA A 201 -1.56 2.28 16.41
N VAL A 202 -1.74 3.27 15.52
CA VAL A 202 -2.86 3.26 14.56
C VAL A 202 -2.72 2.10 13.57
N TRP A 203 -1.50 1.81 13.11
CA TRP A 203 -1.26 0.66 12.24
C TRP A 203 -1.59 -0.68 12.89
N ILE A 204 -1.13 -0.92 14.12
CA ILE A 204 -1.44 -2.13 14.89
C ILE A 204 -2.95 -2.21 15.17
N PHE A 205 -3.59 -1.08 15.48
CA PHE A 205 -5.04 -1.02 15.67
C PHE A 205 -5.79 -1.54 14.44
N PHE A 206 -5.52 -1.01 13.24
CA PHE A 206 -6.20 -1.44 12.02
C PHE A 206 -5.80 -2.84 11.54
N SER A 207 -4.58 -3.30 11.86
CA SER A 207 -4.09 -4.61 11.42
C SER A 207 -4.59 -5.76 12.30
N VAL A 208 -4.72 -5.54 13.61
CA VAL A 208 -5.01 -6.61 14.58
C VAL A 208 -6.34 -6.37 15.31
N PHE A 209 -6.45 -5.23 16.01
CA PHE A 209 -7.58 -4.97 16.90
C PHE A 209 -8.88 -4.74 16.15
N PHE A 210 -8.83 -4.06 15.00
CA PHE A 210 -10.02 -3.73 14.21
C PHE A 210 -10.74 -4.99 13.74
N THR A 211 -10.02 -5.96 13.15
CA THR A 211 -10.60 -7.25 12.73
C THR A 211 -11.23 -8.00 13.90
N MET A 212 -10.63 -7.95 15.09
CA MET A 212 -11.20 -8.57 16.30
C MET A 212 -12.50 -7.88 16.73
N ILE A 213 -12.54 -6.55 16.72
CA ILE A 213 -13.74 -5.77 17.04
C ILE A 213 -14.86 -6.07 16.03
N VAL A 214 -14.54 -6.11 14.73
CA VAL A 214 -15.53 -6.44 13.70
C VAL A 214 -16.07 -7.86 13.89
N ARG A 215 -15.23 -8.84 14.24
CA ARG A 215 -15.69 -10.20 14.58
C ARG A 215 -16.65 -10.21 15.76
N LEU A 216 -16.35 -9.46 16.84
CA LEU A 216 -17.25 -9.34 17.99
C LEU A 216 -18.60 -8.72 17.58
N ILE A 217 -18.58 -7.65 16.79
CA ILE A 217 -19.80 -7.01 16.26
C ILE A 217 -20.59 -7.99 15.40
N THR A 218 -19.91 -8.75 14.54
CA THR A 218 -20.53 -9.77 13.67
C THR A 218 -21.26 -10.81 14.54
N THR A 219 -20.59 -11.39 15.54
CA THR A 219 -21.19 -12.37 16.43
C THR A 219 -22.35 -11.80 17.25
N ALA A 220 -22.26 -10.54 17.69
CA ALA A 220 -23.31 -9.88 18.46
C ALA A 220 -24.55 -9.52 17.62
N THR A 221 -24.39 -9.33 16.31
CA THR A 221 -25.45 -8.90 15.38
C THR A 221 -25.94 -10.02 14.46
N LEU A 222 -25.59 -11.27 14.77
CA LEU A 222 -26.01 -12.45 14.00
C LEU A 222 -27.54 -12.47 13.84
N PRO A 223 -28.06 -12.60 12.60
CA PRO A 223 -29.48 -12.78 12.37
C PRO A 223 -30.01 -14.03 13.08
N SER A 224 -31.28 -14.02 13.50
CA SER A 224 -31.92 -15.22 14.03
C SER A 224 -31.92 -16.33 12.99
N GLN A 225 -31.88 -17.61 13.41
CA GLN A 225 -31.90 -18.75 12.47
C GLN A 225 -33.19 -18.81 11.61
N ALA A 226 -34.24 -18.10 12.03
CA ALA A 226 -35.48 -17.94 11.29
C ALA A 226 -35.50 -16.71 10.35
N ALA A 227 -34.39 -15.98 10.23
CA ALA A 227 -34.31 -14.81 9.36
C ALA A 227 -34.29 -15.21 7.88
N ASP A 228 -35.03 -14.46 7.07
CA ASP A 228 -35.06 -14.62 5.61
C ASP A 228 -33.66 -14.47 4.99
N MET A 229 -33.48 -15.04 3.80
CA MET A 229 -32.25 -14.93 3.00
C MET A 229 -31.77 -13.47 2.85
N ASN A 230 -32.70 -12.51 2.74
CA ASN A 230 -32.39 -11.08 2.66
C ASN A 230 -31.80 -10.52 3.98
N GLY A 231 -32.21 -11.05 5.14
CA GLY A 231 -31.66 -10.69 6.45
C GLY A 231 -30.20 -11.14 6.58
N TRP A 232 -29.89 -12.34 6.09
CA TRP A 232 -28.52 -12.83 6.04
C TRP A 232 -27.64 -12.04 5.06
N LEU A 233 -28.17 -11.71 3.88
CA LEU A 233 -27.43 -10.93 2.87
C LEU A 233 -27.09 -9.52 3.37
N SER A 234 -28.06 -8.82 3.97
CA SER A 234 -27.85 -7.46 4.48
C SER A 234 -26.86 -7.43 5.65
N HIS A 235 -26.90 -8.43 6.55
CA HIS A 235 -25.90 -8.58 7.61
C HIS A 235 -24.49 -8.80 7.04
N GLN A 236 -24.33 -9.67 6.04
CA GLN A 236 -23.03 -9.88 5.38
C GLN A 236 -22.52 -8.60 4.71
N GLN A 237 -23.38 -7.86 4.01
CA GLN A 237 -23.02 -6.56 3.40
C GLN A 237 -22.59 -5.54 4.45
N PHE A 238 -23.30 -5.46 5.58
CA PHE A 238 -22.95 -4.60 6.71
C PHE A 238 -21.55 -4.92 7.25
N VAL A 239 -21.26 -6.19 7.49
CA VAL A 239 -19.94 -6.65 7.97
C VAL A 239 -18.83 -6.30 6.98
N GLN A 240 -19.09 -6.43 5.67
CA GLN A 240 -18.13 -6.05 4.63
C GLN A 240 -17.84 -4.55 4.60
N VAL A 241 -18.89 -3.72 4.67
CA VAL A 241 -18.71 -2.26 4.76
C VAL A 241 -17.89 -1.91 6.00
N LEU A 242 -18.15 -2.59 7.13
CA LEU A 242 -17.41 -2.37 8.35
C LEU A 242 -15.93 -2.75 8.22
N MET A 243 -15.62 -3.92 7.64
CA MET A 243 -14.24 -4.35 7.38
C MET A 243 -13.48 -3.37 6.46
N ARG A 244 -14.17 -2.79 5.48
CA ARG A 244 -13.60 -1.85 4.49
C ARG A 244 -13.21 -0.48 5.04
N PHE A 245 -13.57 -0.16 6.30
CA PHE A 245 -12.97 1.00 6.97
C PHE A 245 -11.47 0.82 7.23
N SER A 246 -10.98 -0.42 7.27
CA SER A 246 -9.55 -0.68 7.43
C SER A 246 -8.80 -0.49 6.11
N PRO A 247 -7.77 0.36 6.06
CA PRO A 247 -6.93 0.52 4.87
C PRO A 247 -6.24 -0.77 4.44
N SER A 248 -5.86 -1.63 5.40
CA SER A 248 -5.24 -2.93 5.10
C SER A 248 -6.21 -3.90 4.44
N GLN A 249 -7.51 -3.84 4.80
CA GLN A 249 -8.54 -4.62 4.16
C GLN A 249 -8.78 -4.13 2.73
N LEU A 250 -8.88 -2.81 2.53
CA LEU A 250 -9.06 -2.24 1.19
C LEU A 250 -7.93 -2.65 0.24
N PHE A 251 -6.69 -2.60 0.73
CA PHE A 251 -5.53 -3.04 -0.04
C PHE A 251 -5.58 -4.55 -0.33
N SER A 252 -5.77 -5.38 0.69
CA SER A 252 -5.79 -6.85 0.54
C SER A 252 -6.87 -7.33 -0.42
N GLU A 253 -8.07 -6.75 -0.34
CA GLU A 253 -9.17 -7.03 -1.26
C GLU A 253 -8.79 -6.66 -2.71
N ALA A 254 -8.26 -5.45 -2.91
CA ALA A 254 -7.88 -4.97 -4.24
C ALA A 254 -6.75 -5.82 -4.86
N THR A 255 -5.71 -6.17 -4.10
CA THR A 255 -4.60 -6.98 -4.60
C THR A 255 -5.03 -8.41 -4.92
N THR A 256 -5.94 -8.98 -4.12
CA THR A 256 -6.47 -10.34 -4.34
C THR A 256 -7.24 -10.41 -5.66
N ILE A 257 -8.09 -9.42 -5.97
CA ILE A 257 -8.83 -9.37 -7.24
C ILE A 257 -7.90 -9.18 -8.44
N MET A 258 -6.84 -8.38 -8.27
CA MET A 258 -5.91 -8.09 -9.36
C MET A 258 -5.00 -9.26 -9.69
N LEU A 259 -4.48 -9.95 -8.67
CA LEU A 259 -3.50 -11.02 -8.82
C LEU A 259 -4.14 -12.42 -8.94
N THR A 260 -5.39 -12.58 -8.52
CA THR A 260 -6.11 -13.87 -8.63
C THR A 260 -7.39 -13.67 -9.46
N PRO A 261 -7.30 -13.70 -10.81
CA PRO A 261 -8.41 -13.40 -11.70
C PRO A 261 -9.58 -14.42 -11.64
N SER A 262 -9.42 -15.52 -10.91
CA SER A 262 -10.51 -16.46 -10.61
C SER A 262 -11.53 -15.90 -9.61
N ILE A 263 -11.17 -14.87 -8.83
CA ILE A 263 -12.04 -14.28 -7.82
C ILE A 263 -12.87 -13.16 -8.45
N ARG A 264 -14.18 -13.41 -8.59
CA ARG A 264 -15.12 -12.51 -9.28
C ARG A 264 -15.96 -11.64 -8.34
N SER A 265 -16.04 -12.01 -7.07
CA SER A 265 -16.77 -11.27 -6.05
C SER A 265 -16.10 -11.48 -4.70
N LEU A 266 -16.06 -10.42 -3.90
CA LEU A 266 -15.71 -10.46 -2.48
C LEU A 266 -16.98 -10.48 -1.59
N GLY A 267 -18.16 -10.45 -2.23
CA GLY A 267 -19.50 -10.49 -1.64
C GLY A 267 -20.08 -11.91 -1.55
N PRO A 268 -21.18 -12.11 -0.81
CA PRO A 268 -21.94 -13.35 -0.88
C PRO A 268 -22.37 -13.61 -2.33
N LEU A 269 -22.05 -14.78 -2.86
CA LEU A 269 -22.52 -15.23 -4.17
C LEU A 269 -23.87 -15.90 -3.97
N THR A 270 -24.90 -15.42 -4.66
CA THR A 270 -26.18 -16.13 -4.67
C THR A 270 -26.04 -17.43 -5.48
N MET A 271 -26.79 -18.48 -5.12
CA MET A 271 -26.68 -19.78 -5.79
C MET A 271 -27.00 -19.68 -7.29
N GLU A 272 -27.81 -18.70 -7.69
CA GLU A 272 -28.11 -18.34 -9.08
C GLU A 272 -26.91 -17.74 -9.84
N GLN A 273 -26.01 -17.02 -9.15
CA GLN A 273 -24.77 -16.49 -9.76
C GLN A 273 -23.72 -17.58 -9.97
N ILE A 274 -23.82 -18.68 -9.23
CA ILE A 274 -22.92 -19.83 -9.35
C ILE A 274 -23.42 -20.78 -10.45
N TYR A 275 -24.75 -20.93 -10.59
CA TYR A 275 -25.36 -21.81 -11.57
C TYR A 275 -25.34 -21.20 -12.98
N GLY A 276 -24.41 -21.64 -13.84
CA GLY A 276 -24.26 -21.17 -15.23
C GLY A 276 -23.07 -20.24 -15.47
N ALA A 277 -22.27 -19.94 -14.44
CA ALA A 277 -21.02 -19.22 -14.59
C ALA A 277 -19.96 -20.13 -15.23
N ILE A 278 -19.62 -19.90 -16.49
CA ILE A 278 -18.45 -20.53 -17.12
C ILE A 278 -17.20 -20.05 -16.34
N PRO A 279 -16.33 -20.97 -15.86
CA PRO A 279 -15.08 -20.60 -15.20
C PRO A 279 -14.11 -20.03 -16.24
N SER A 280 -14.21 -18.72 -16.46
CA SER A 280 -13.28 -17.92 -17.26
C SER A 280 -12.57 -16.90 -16.35
N PRO A 281 -11.28 -16.64 -16.56
CA PRO A 281 -10.58 -15.58 -15.83
C PRO A 281 -11.31 -14.24 -16.00
N LEU A 282 -11.47 -13.48 -14.92
CA LEU A 282 -12.09 -12.16 -14.97
C LEU A 282 -11.19 -11.24 -15.81
N PRO A 283 -11.65 -10.63 -16.92
CA PRO A 283 -10.82 -9.76 -17.75
C PRO A 283 -10.28 -8.57 -16.95
N LEU A 284 -9.08 -8.09 -17.29
CA LEU A 284 -8.42 -6.99 -16.58
C LEU A 284 -9.31 -5.75 -16.41
N GLY A 285 -10.05 -5.36 -17.45
CA GLY A 285 -10.94 -4.20 -17.37
C GLY A 285 -12.03 -4.35 -16.30
N GLN A 286 -12.57 -5.56 -16.14
CA GLN A 286 -13.55 -5.86 -15.08
C GLN A 286 -12.89 -5.93 -13.71
N SER A 287 -11.68 -6.49 -13.59
CA SER A 287 -10.90 -6.44 -12.35
C SER A 287 -10.69 -5.00 -11.88
N VAL A 288 -10.29 -4.10 -12.80
CA VAL A 288 -10.07 -2.66 -12.51
C VAL A 288 -11.35 -1.97 -12.07
N LEU A 289 -12.47 -2.24 -12.74
CA LEU A 289 -13.77 -1.66 -12.38
C LEU A 289 -14.21 -2.11 -10.98
N LEU A 290 -13.91 -3.35 -10.61
CA LEU A 290 -14.30 -3.92 -9.32
C LEU A 290 -13.45 -3.38 -8.16
N ILE A 291 -12.16 -3.11 -8.37
CA ILE A 291 -11.27 -2.50 -7.34
C ILE A 291 -11.38 -0.98 -7.28
N TRP A 292 -12.09 -0.34 -8.21
CA TRP A 292 -12.18 1.11 -8.31
C TRP A 292 -12.65 1.79 -7.00
N PRO A 293 -13.68 1.26 -6.29
CA PRO A 293 -14.08 1.81 -4.99
C PRO A 293 -12.97 1.76 -3.95
N HIS A 294 -12.14 0.71 -3.96
CA HIS A 294 -11.02 0.55 -3.02
C HIS A 294 -9.93 1.59 -3.27
N ILE A 295 -9.60 1.84 -4.54
CA ILE A 295 -8.66 2.89 -4.94
C ILE A 295 -9.17 4.26 -4.47
N ILE A 296 -10.44 4.57 -4.73
CA ILE A 296 -11.04 5.83 -4.30
C ILE A 296 -11.00 5.95 -2.78
N GLY A 297 -11.34 4.88 -2.05
CA GLY A 297 -11.30 4.87 -0.59
C GLY A 297 -9.91 5.21 -0.03
N LEU A 298 -8.86 4.58 -0.58
CA LEU A 298 -7.47 4.86 -0.18
C LEU A 298 -7.04 6.28 -0.55
N LEU A 299 -7.35 6.76 -1.75
CA LEU A 299 -7.03 8.13 -2.18
C LEU A 299 -7.78 9.19 -1.36
N ALA A 300 -9.05 8.94 -1.04
CA ALA A 300 -9.85 9.82 -0.20
C ALA A 300 -9.27 9.90 1.22
N ALA A 301 -8.96 8.76 1.84
CA ALA A 301 -8.33 8.72 3.17
C ALA A 301 -6.96 9.42 3.18
N THR A 302 -6.17 9.23 2.12
CA THR A 302 -4.87 9.89 1.92
C THR A 302 -5.02 11.41 1.82
N THR A 303 -6.00 11.87 1.04
CA THR A 303 -6.29 13.30 0.85
C THR A 303 -6.78 13.95 2.14
N VAL A 304 -7.64 13.26 2.91
CA VAL A 304 -8.09 13.72 4.23
C VAL A 304 -6.91 13.87 5.18
N CYS A 305 -6.03 12.87 5.27
CA CYS A 305 -4.82 12.94 6.10
C CYS A 305 -3.90 14.10 5.70
N PHE A 306 -3.69 14.28 4.39
CA PHE A 306 -2.89 15.38 3.86
C PHE A 306 -3.53 16.74 4.18
N GLY A 307 -4.84 16.88 3.98
CA GLY A 307 -5.59 18.11 4.29
C GLY A 307 -5.54 18.47 5.78
N LEU A 308 -5.69 17.48 6.67
CA LEU A 308 -5.53 17.69 8.12
C LEU A 308 -4.10 18.12 8.47
N SER A 309 -3.10 17.51 7.84
CA SER A 309 -1.68 17.86 8.04
C SER A 309 -1.41 19.29 7.60
N TYR A 310 -1.92 19.69 6.44
CA TYR A 310 -1.84 21.05 5.91
C TYR A 310 -2.48 22.08 6.84
N LEU A 311 -3.73 21.82 7.30
CA LEU A 311 -4.44 22.72 8.19
C LEU A 311 -3.72 22.91 9.52
N LEU A 312 -3.22 21.81 10.11
CA LEU A 312 -2.46 21.86 11.36
C LEU A 312 -1.13 22.61 11.17
N PHE A 313 -0.42 22.38 10.07
CA PHE A 313 0.85 23.03 9.79
C PHE A 313 0.68 24.54 9.57
N MET A 314 -0.34 24.97 8.84
CA MET A 314 -0.60 26.39 8.59
C MET A 314 -1.02 27.16 9.84
N ARG A 315 -1.70 26.50 10.79
CA ARG A 315 -2.10 27.10 12.07
C ARG A 315 -0.97 27.17 13.10
N GLN A 316 0.17 26.55 12.85
CA GLN A 316 1.27 26.55 13.81
C GLN A 316 2.05 27.86 13.77
N GLU A 317 2.14 28.52 14.92
CA GLU A 317 3.07 29.62 15.10
C GLU A 317 4.50 29.09 15.22
N ILE A 318 5.34 29.53 14.29
CA ILE A 318 6.74 29.14 14.22
C ILE A 318 7.54 30.28 14.84
N ARG A 319 7.65 30.26 16.17
CA ARG A 319 8.44 31.23 16.94
C ARG A 319 9.86 30.70 17.10
N SER A 320 10.86 31.56 16.91
CA SER A 320 12.23 31.28 17.34
C SER A 320 12.25 31.18 18.86
N ARG A 321 12.79 30.07 19.38
CA ARG A 321 13.29 30.04 20.75
C ARG A 321 14.64 30.72 20.79
#